data_AF-A0A389MLG6-F1
#
_entry.id   AF-A0A389MLG6-F1
#
_cell.length_a   1.000
_cell.length_b   1.000
_cell.length_c   1.000
_cell.angle_alpha   90.00
_cell.angle_beta   90.00
_cell.angle_gamma   90.00
#
_symmetry.space_group_name_H-M   'P 1'
#
loop_
_entity.id
_entity.type
_entity.pdbx_description
1 polymer ?
#
loop_
_entity_poly.entity_id
_entity_poly.type
_entity_poly.pdbx_seq_one_letter_code
_entity_poly.pdbx_strand_id
1 'polypeptide(L)'
;MVRLIDAAYWMKGCSSLGFLRYAALVRIEDQGKRRLALVDLKEAVEPAAPATPGAEMPADPAERVVAGARALSPNLGERMLPVSLLGKPVVMRELAPQDLKLDIDQFSREEAVRAAHYLAHVVGNAHGWQMDEATRSGWRDEVLRGTDGGSQAPSWLWSSVVELAGRHEVGYLQHCLRYATAEAA
;
A
#
# COMPACT_ATOMS: atom_id res chain seq x y z
N MET A 1 11.79 -1.38 27.45
CA MET A 1 11.32 0.01 27.58
C MET A 1 11.29 0.66 26.20
N VAL A 2 10.21 1.39 25.87
CA VAL A 2 10.15 2.22 24.65
C VAL A 2 10.10 3.68 25.07
N ARG A 3 10.90 4.53 24.42
CA ARG A 3 10.96 5.97 24.69
C ARG A 3 10.89 6.75 23.39
N LEU A 4 9.97 7.72 23.31
CA LEU A 4 9.95 8.70 22.24
C LEU A 4 11.17 9.62 22.37
N ILE A 5 11.94 9.77 21.30
CA ILE A 5 13.12 10.64 21.24
C ILE A 5 12.74 11.96 20.58
N ASP A 6 12.07 11.88 19.43
CA ASP A 6 11.63 13.05 18.66
C ASP A 6 10.41 12.69 17.81
N ALA A 7 9.62 13.68 17.42
CA ALA A 7 8.51 13.52 16.49
C ALA A 7 8.30 14.79 15.65
N ALA A 8 8.04 14.59 14.37
CA ALA A 8 7.70 15.65 13.44
C ALA A 8 6.30 15.41 12.86
N TYR A 9 5.45 16.45 12.91
CA TYR A 9 4.20 16.46 12.16
C TYR A 9 4.50 16.63 10.67
N TRP A 10 3.89 15.81 9.83
CA TRP A 10 4.11 15.84 8.39
C TRP A 10 2.79 15.75 7.63
N MET A 11 2.32 16.86 7.05
CA MET A 11 1.34 16.81 5.95
C MET A 11 2.04 16.46 4.63
N LYS A 12 1.89 15.22 4.14
CA LYS A 12 2.54 14.77 2.90
C LYS A 12 1.54 14.64 1.76
N GLY A 13 1.44 15.69 0.93
CA GLY A 13 0.82 15.68 -0.40
C GLY A 13 -0.60 15.10 -0.45
N CYS A 14 -1.12 14.92 -1.65
CA CYS A 14 -2.55 14.70 -1.89
C CYS A 14 -3.14 13.37 -1.34
N SER A 15 -2.32 12.53 -0.69
CA SER A 15 -2.73 11.30 0.00
C SER A 15 -3.02 11.47 1.50
N SER A 16 -2.83 12.68 2.03
CA SER A 16 -3.07 13.03 3.44
C SER A 16 -3.82 14.35 3.60
N LEU A 17 -4.62 14.78 2.62
CA LEU A 17 -5.37 16.05 2.64
C LEU A 17 -6.13 16.21 3.97
N GLY A 18 -5.55 16.96 4.92
CA GLY A 18 -6.11 17.22 6.24
C GLY A 18 -6.01 16.10 7.30
N PHE A 19 -5.41 14.94 6.98
CA PHE A 19 -5.35 13.81 7.92
C PHE A 19 -4.04 13.76 8.71
N LEU A 20 -4.16 13.34 9.97
CA LEU A 20 -3.05 13.30 10.91
C LEU A 20 -1.93 12.37 10.43
N ARG A 21 -0.70 12.91 10.42
CA ARG A 21 0.48 12.11 10.12
C ARG A 21 1.72 12.63 10.84
N TYR A 22 2.43 11.71 11.50
CA TYR A 22 3.68 12.00 12.20
C TYR A 22 4.76 11.01 11.80
N ALA A 23 5.99 11.49 11.77
CA ALA A 23 7.18 10.64 11.84
C ALA A 23 7.74 10.72 13.26
N ALA A 24 7.94 9.59 13.92
CA ALA A 24 8.46 9.51 15.28
C ALA A 24 9.75 8.69 15.32
N LEU A 25 10.78 9.23 15.97
CA LEU A 25 11.99 8.48 16.31
C LEU A 25 11.82 7.91 17.72
N VAL A 26 11.84 6.59 17.85
CA VAL A 26 11.74 5.90 19.13
C VAL A 26 13.00 5.13 19.46
N ARG A 27 13.37 5.12 20.73
CA ARG A 27 14.40 4.24 21.28
C ARG A 27 13.72 3.06 21.95
N ILE A 28 14.14 1.86 21.55
CA ILE A 28 13.65 0.60 22.10
C ILE A 28 14.81 -0.06 22.83
N GLU A 29 14.60 -0.34 24.10
CA GLU A 29 15.52 -1.07 24.97
C GLU A 29 14.89 -2.40 25.35
N ASP A 30 15.49 -3.51 24.92
CA ASP A 30 15.02 -4.86 25.20
C ASP A 30 16.20 -5.79 25.49
N GLN A 31 16.13 -6.51 26.61
CA GLN A 31 17.18 -7.43 27.08
C GLN A 31 18.63 -6.87 26.99
N GLY A 32 18.81 -5.60 27.37
CA GLY A 32 20.12 -4.92 27.32
C GLY A 32 20.56 -4.45 25.93
N LYS A 33 19.81 -4.75 24.87
CA LYS A 33 20.02 -4.22 23.52
C LYS A 33 19.26 -2.92 23.35
N ARG A 34 19.91 -1.93 22.72
CA ARG A 34 19.31 -0.64 22.37
C ARG A 34 19.24 -0.52 20.86
N ARG A 35 18.07 -0.16 20.33
CA ARG A 35 17.89 0.19 18.91
C ARG A 35 17.06 1.46 18.76
N LEU A 36 17.27 2.15 17.64
CA LEU A 36 16.39 3.22 17.19
C LEU A 36 15.44 2.66 16.12
N ALA A 37 14.22 3.16 16.09
CA ALA A 37 13.26 2.89 15.03
C ALA A 37 12.60 4.19 14.58
N LEU A 38 12.43 4.35 13.27
CA LEU A 38 11.65 5.42 12.70
C LEU A 38 10.24 4.89 12.44
N VAL A 39 9.22 5.61 12.89
CA VAL A 39 7.84 5.16 12.87
C VAL A 39 6.97 6.19 12.15
N ASP A 40 6.20 5.74 11.16
CA ASP A 40 5.16 6.52 10.50
C ASP A 40 3.84 6.25 11.21
N LEU A 41 3.19 7.31 11.70
CA LEU A 41 1.86 7.28 12.27
C LEU A 41 0.95 7.97 11.25
N LYS A 42 -0.03 7.25 10.72
CA LYS A 42 -0.96 7.78 9.72
C LYS A 42 -2.40 7.50 10.14
N GLU A 43 -3.22 8.54 10.23
CA GLU A 43 -4.67 8.40 10.43
C GLU A 43 -5.28 7.51 9.35
N ALA A 44 -6.05 6.53 9.80
CA ALA A 44 -6.83 5.66 8.95
C ALA A 44 -8.26 6.20 8.84
N VAL A 45 -8.80 6.18 7.63
CA VAL A 45 -10.12 6.74 7.32
C VAL A 45 -11.00 5.67 6.69
N GLU A 46 -12.27 5.96 6.49
CA GLU A 46 -13.18 5.07 5.78
C GLU A 46 -12.63 4.64 4.41
N PRO A 47 -12.91 3.39 3.98
CA PRO A 47 -12.36 2.88 2.74
C PRO A 47 -13.03 3.60 1.55
N ALA A 48 -12.23 3.99 0.57
CA ALA A 48 -12.76 4.63 -0.64
C ALA A 48 -13.52 3.63 -1.55
N ALA A 49 -13.22 2.34 -1.42
CA ALA A 49 -13.84 1.26 -2.18
C ALA A 49 -14.51 0.25 -1.23
N PRO A 50 -15.66 -0.32 -1.62
CA PRO A 50 -16.31 -1.36 -0.83
C PRO A 50 -15.46 -2.62 -0.76
N ALA A 51 -15.66 -3.40 0.30
CA ALA A 51 -15.08 -4.75 0.39
C ALA A 51 -15.76 -5.68 -0.62
N THR A 52 -15.04 -6.74 -1.02
CA THR A 52 -15.61 -7.83 -1.82
C THR A 52 -16.81 -8.43 -1.08
N PRO A 53 -17.93 -8.72 -1.76
CA PRO A 53 -19.07 -9.38 -1.14
C PRO A 53 -18.67 -10.66 -0.40
N GLY A 54 -19.04 -10.77 0.87
CA GLY A 54 -18.72 -11.93 1.71
C GLY A 54 -17.31 -11.93 2.30
N ALA A 55 -16.45 -10.96 1.99
CA ALA A 55 -15.15 -10.84 2.64
C ALA A 55 -15.31 -10.36 4.10
N GLU A 56 -14.65 -11.06 5.01
CA GLU A 56 -14.52 -10.62 6.40
C GLU A 56 -13.45 -9.54 6.48
N MET A 57 -13.84 -8.31 6.78
CA MET A 57 -12.93 -7.18 6.98
C MET A 57 -13.21 -6.50 8.33
N PRO A 58 -12.17 -6.08 9.07
CA PRO A 58 -12.36 -5.31 10.29
C PRO A 58 -13.15 -4.03 10.04
N ALA A 59 -14.02 -3.69 11.00
CA ALA A 59 -14.78 -2.44 10.97
C ALA A 59 -13.90 -1.22 11.29
N ASP A 60 -12.91 -1.38 12.19
CA ASP A 60 -11.98 -0.30 12.51
C ASP A 60 -11.09 0.04 11.30
N PRO A 61 -11.01 1.33 10.90
CA PRO A 61 -10.21 1.73 9.75
C PRO A 61 -8.73 1.36 9.82
N ALA A 62 -8.11 1.42 10.99
CA ALA A 62 -6.70 1.10 11.14
C ALA A 62 -6.47 -0.42 11.10
N GLU A 63 -7.30 -1.20 11.79
CA GLU A 63 -7.27 -2.66 11.73
C GLU A 63 -7.46 -3.16 10.29
N ARG A 64 -8.40 -2.57 9.55
CA ARG A 64 -8.66 -2.89 8.14
C ARG A 64 -7.43 -2.66 7.26
N VAL A 65 -6.74 -1.53 7.44
CA VAL A 65 -5.51 -1.23 6.69
C VAL A 65 -4.41 -2.25 7.01
N VAL A 66 -4.24 -2.62 8.28
CA VAL A 66 -3.24 -3.62 8.69
C VAL A 66 -3.59 -5.01 8.16
N ALA A 67 -4.87 -5.40 8.18
CA ALA A 67 -5.35 -6.65 7.59
C ALA A 67 -5.03 -6.71 6.08
N GLY A 68 -5.33 -5.63 5.34
CA GLY A 68 -4.99 -5.53 3.92
C GLY A 68 -3.48 -5.58 3.66
N ALA A 69 -2.68 -4.91 4.51
CA ALA A 69 -1.22 -4.94 4.39
C ALA A 69 -0.65 -6.34 4.61
N ARG A 70 -1.16 -7.11 5.59
CA ARG A 70 -0.77 -8.50 5.83
C ARG A 70 -1.17 -9.43 4.69
N ALA A 71 -2.37 -9.26 4.15
CA ALA A 71 -2.84 -10.05 3.01
C ALA A 71 -2.04 -9.78 1.73
N LEU A 72 -1.60 -8.53 1.52
CA LEU A 72 -0.83 -8.13 0.33
C LEU A 72 0.67 -8.42 0.46
N SER A 73 1.27 -8.05 1.59
CA SER A 73 2.71 -8.13 1.80
C SER A 73 3.01 -8.35 3.29
N PRO A 74 3.12 -9.61 3.75
CA PRO A 74 3.37 -9.92 5.16
C PRO A 74 4.59 -9.19 5.75
N ASN A 75 5.67 -9.04 4.98
CA ASN A 75 6.87 -8.33 5.42
C ASN A 75 6.63 -6.84 5.73
N LEU A 76 5.63 -6.22 5.09
CA LEU A 76 5.16 -4.88 5.43
C LEU A 76 4.15 -4.95 6.58
N GLY A 77 3.13 -5.80 6.46
CA GLY A 77 2.03 -5.91 7.42
C GLY A 77 2.47 -6.25 8.84
N GLU A 78 3.48 -7.11 9.02
CA GLU A 78 4.01 -7.48 10.34
C GLU A 78 4.78 -6.36 11.03
N ARG A 79 5.12 -5.28 10.30
CA ARG A 79 5.70 -4.05 10.86
C ARG A 79 4.66 -2.95 11.08
N MET A 80 3.39 -3.27 10.91
CA MET A 80 2.27 -2.34 11.07
C MET A 80 1.40 -2.74 12.26
N LEU A 81 0.90 -1.74 12.98
CA LEU A 81 0.01 -1.92 14.12
C LEU A 81 -1.14 -0.91 14.04
N PRO A 82 -2.39 -1.35 14.25
CA PRO A 82 -3.49 -0.43 14.49
C PRO A 82 -3.37 0.13 15.90
N VAL A 83 -3.47 1.45 16.04
CA VAL A 83 -3.40 2.14 17.33
C VAL A 83 -4.48 3.22 17.39
N SER A 84 -4.94 3.55 18.60
CA SER A 84 -5.77 4.74 18.83
C SER A 84 -4.88 5.87 19.34
N LEU A 85 -4.93 7.02 18.68
CA LEU A 85 -4.15 8.20 19.05
C LEU A 85 -5.05 9.44 18.98
N LEU A 86 -5.15 10.17 20.09
CA LEU A 86 -6.01 11.37 20.20
C LEU A 86 -7.47 11.08 19.78
N GLY A 87 -7.97 9.88 20.09
CA GLY A 87 -9.33 9.46 19.74
C GLY A 87 -9.52 9.09 18.27
N LYS A 88 -8.46 9.03 17.47
CA LYS A 88 -8.52 8.67 16.04
C LYS A 88 -7.88 7.30 15.79
N PRO A 89 -8.42 6.50 14.85
CA PRO A 89 -7.77 5.30 14.37
C PRO A 89 -6.52 5.68 13.57
N VAL A 90 -5.38 5.13 13.95
CA VAL A 90 -4.07 5.43 13.35
C VAL A 90 -3.35 4.11 13.06
N VAL A 91 -2.72 4.06 11.90
CA VAL A 91 -1.80 2.99 11.54
C VAL A 91 -0.40 3.44 11.90
N MET A 92 0.21 2.70 12.82
CA MET A 92 1.62 2.83 13.16
C MET A 92 2.43 1.86 12.31
N ARG A 93 3.51 2.32 11.69
CA ARG A 93 4.39 1.49 10.85
C ARG A 93 5.84 1.78 11.15
N GLU A 94 6.62 0.76 11.48
CA GLU A 94 8.08 0.87 11.51
C GLU A 94 8.61 1.01 10.08
N LEU A 95 9.27 2.13 9.77
CA LEU A 95 9.89 2.41 8.49
C LEU A 95 11.25 1.71 8.40
N ALA A 96 11.48 1.00 7.30
CA ALA A 96 12.75 0.35 6.99
C ALA A 96 13.30 0.86 5.64
N PRO A 97 14.62 0.78 5.39
CA PRO A 97 15.22 1.27 4.15
C PRO A 97 14.58 0.70 2.87
N GLN A 98 14.12 -0.55 2.91
CA GLN A 98 13.43 -1.20 1.79
C GLN A 98 12.04 -0.61 1.47
N ASP A 99 11.47 0.25 2.31
CA ASP A 99 10.21 0.95 2.05
C ASP A 99 10.37 2.23 1.22
N LEU A 100 11.61 2.54 0.81
CA LEU A 100 11.88 3.67 -0.06
C LEU A 100 11.16 3.49 -1.40
N LYS A 101 10.61 4.60 -1.92
CA LYS A 101 9.99 4.62 -3.23
C LYS A 101 11.04 4.23 -4.27
N LEU A 102 10.70 3.28 -5.14
CA LEU A 102 11.52 2.94 -6.29
C LEU A 102 11.60 4.17 -7.21
N ASP A 103 12.81 4.59 -7.54
CA ASP A 103 13.07 5.61 -8.54
C ASP A 103 13.48 4.91 -9.84
N ILE A 104 12.48 4.59 -10.66
CA ILE A 104 12.64 3.78 -11.88
C ILE A 104 13.56 4.49 -12.88
N ASP A 105 13.63 5.82 -12.85
CA ASP A 105 14.47 6.61 -13.75
C ASP A 105 15.97 6.39 -13.49
N GLN A 106 16.34 5.89 -12.31
CA GLN A 106 17.72 5.54 -11.95
C GLN A 106 18.10 4.11 -12.37
N PHE A 107 17.15 3.31 -12.85
CA PHE A 107 17.39 1.92 -13.19
C PHE A 107 17.84 1.77 -14.65
N SER A 108 18.80 0.89 -14.89
CA SER A 108 18.99 0.31 -16.21
C SER A 108 17.72 -0.44 -16.64
N ARG A 109 17.57 -0.66 -17.95
CA ARG A 109 16.46 -1.44 -18.50
C ARG A 109 16.36 -2.82 -17.84
N GLU A 110 17.50 -3.48 -17.62
CA GLU A 110 17.56 -4.80 -17.02
C GLU A 110 17.11 -4.77 -15.55
N GLU A 111 17.47 -3.72 -14.79
CA GLU A 111 17.00 -3.51 -13.41
C GLU A 111 15.51 -3.23 -13.35
N ALA A 112 14.99 -2.39 -14.25
CA ALA A 112 13.56 -2.08 -14.33
C ALA A 112 12.74 -3.34 -14.62
N VAL A 113 13.19 -4.19 -15.54
CA VAL A 113 12.54 -5.49 -15.83
C VAL A 113 12.58 -6.41 -14.62
N ARG A 114 13.72 -6.54 -13.92
CA ARG A 114 13.81 -7.35 -12.70
C ARG A 114 12.89 -6.83 -11.58
N ALA A 115 12.84 -5.52 -11.37
CA ALA A 115 11.95 -4.90 -10.39
C ALA A 115 10.47 -5.16 -10.74
N ALA A 116 10.09 -5.05 -12.02
CA ALA A 116 8.75 -5.35 -12.48
C ALA A 116 8.38 -6.83 -12.21
N HIS A 117 9.26 -7.78 -12.50
CA HIS A 117 9.02 -9.20 -12.20
C HIS A 117 8.86 -9.45 -10.70
N TYR A 118 9.69 -8.82 -9.85
CA TYR A 118 9.58 -8.93 -8.41
C TYR A 118 8.24 -8.39 -7.89
N LEU A 119 7.83 -7.19 -8.34
CA LEU A 119 6.56 -6.58 -7.95
C LEU A 119 5.36 -7.41 -8.44
N ALA A 120 5.41 -7.92 -9.68
CA ALA A 120 4.41 -8.80 -10.22
C ALA A 120 4.29 -10.11 -9.43
N HIS A 121 5.42 -10.67 -8.98
CA HIS A 121 5.43 -11.85 -8.12
C HIS A 121 4.76 -11.58 -6.76
N VAL A 122 5.04 -10.44 -6.13
CA VAL A 122 4.40 -10.05 -4.86
C VAL A 122 2.88 -9.93 -5.03
N VAL A 123 2.43 -9.19 -6.05
CA VAL A 123 0.99 -9.00 -6.31
C VAL A 123 0.31 -10.31 -6.70
N GLY A 124 0.96 -11.12 -7.54
CA GLY A 124 0.45 -12.42 -7.98
C GLY A 124 0.29 -13.42 -6.83
N ASN A 125 1.27 -13.51 -5.94
CA ASN A 125 1.17 -14.36 -4.74
C ASN A 125 0.04 -13.91 -3.83
N ALA A 126 -0.01 -12.60 -3.53
CA ALA A 126 -1.06 -12.03 -2.70
C ALA A 126 -2.46 -12.31 -3.28
N HIS A 127 -2.63 -12.14 -4.59
CA HIS A 127 -3.88 -12.43 -5.26
C HIS A 127 -4.24 -13.92 -5.20
N GLY A 128 -3.27 -14.79 -5.50
CA GLY A 128 -3.48 -16.24 -5.54
C GLY A 128 -3.79 -16.87 -4.19
N TRP A 129 -3.29 -16.33 -3.07
CA TRP A 129 -3.59 -16.86 -1.73
C TRP A 129 -4.94 -16.39 -1.18
N GLN A 130 -5.54 -15.37 -1.79
CA GLN A 130 -6.88 -14.87 -1.46
C GLN A 130 -7.99 -15.54 -2.31
N MET A 131 -7.64 -16.60 -3.04
CA MET A 131 -8.54 -17.35 -3.92
C MET A 131 -8.59 -18.82 -3.51
N ASP A 132 -9.75 -19.45 -3.72
CA ASP A 132 -9.81 -20.91 -3.76
C ASP A 132 -9.07 -21.48 -4.97
N GLU A 133 -8.80 -22.78 -4.93
CA GLU A 133 -8.03 -23.47 -5.98
C GLU A 133 -8.66 -23.34 -7.37
N ALA A 134 -9.99 -23.45 -7.44
CA ALA A 134 -10.72 -23.43 -8.71
C ALA A 134 -10.64 -22.05 -9.36
N THR A 135 -10.87 -20.99 -8.58
CA THR A 135 -10.78 -19.59 -9.00
C THR A 135 -9.36 -19.25 -9.44
N ARG A 136 -8.36 -19.68 -8.66
CA ARG A 136 -6.95 -19.45 -8.98
C ARG A 136 -6.54 -20.16 -10.28
N SER A 137 -6.97 -21.41 -10.49
CA SER A 137 -6.69 -22.14 -11.73
C SER A 137 -7.35 -21.46 -12.93
N GLY A 138 -8.63 -21.09 -12.81
CA GLY A 138 -9.36 -20.40 -13.87
C GLY A 138 -8.72 -19.06 -14.25
N TRP A 139 -8.26 -18.29 -13.26
CA TRP A 139 -7.53 -17.04 -13.50
C TRP A 139 -6.25 -17.31 -14.29
N ARG A 140 -5.44 -18.28 -13.85
CA ARG A 140 -4.18 -18.64 -14.52
C ARG A 140 -4.43 -19.05 -15.98
N ASP A 141 -5.46 -19.84 -16.23
CA ASP A 141 -5.83 -20.26 -17.58
C ASP A 141 -6.26 -19.08 -18.45
N GLU A 142 -7.00 -18.11 -17.90
CA GLU A 142 -7.39 -16.89 -18.59
C GLU A 142 -6.19 -16.02 -18.99
N VAL A 143 -5.23 -15.82 -18.08
CA VAL A 143 -4.06 -14.98 -18.38
C VAL A 143 -3.02 -15.68 -19.24
N LEU A 144 -2.93 -17.00 -19.20
CA LEU A 144 -2.05 -17.70 -20.12
C LEU A 144 -2.69 -17.94 -21.50
N ARG A 145 -4.01 -17.75 -21.62
CA ARG A 145 -4.74 -17.97 -22.88
C ARG A 145 -4.17 -17.11 -24.00
N GLY A 146 -3.71 -17.77 -25.07
CA GLY A 146 -3.16 -17.09 -26.25
C GLY A 146 -1.79 -16.45 -26.03
N THR A 147 -1.12 -16.73 -24.90
CA THR A 147 0.29 -16.38 -24.71
C THR A 147 1.16 -17.54 -25.19
N ASP A 148 1.92 -17.35 -26.27
CA ASP A 148 2.88 -18.36 -26.72
C ASP A 148 4.01 -18.48 -25.69
N GLY A 149 3.89 -19.47 -24.81
CA GLY A 149 4.91 -19.80 -23.80
C GLY A 149 5.12 -18.73 -22.73
N GLY A 150 4.13 -17.88 -22.43
CA GLY A 150 4.22 -16.86 -21.38
C GLY A 150 5.18 -15.70 -21.66
N SER A 151 5.59 -15.52 -22.93
CA SER A 151 6.57 -14.51 -23.33
C SER A 151 6.01 -13.07 -23.35
N GLN A 152 4.69 -12.89 -23.37
CA GLN A 152 4.02 -11.59 -23.37
C GLN A 152 2.75 -11.62 -22.50
N ALA A 153 2.46 -10.50 -21.85
CA ALA A 153 1.19 -10.34 -21.15
C ALA A 153 0.03 -10.28 -22.17
N PRO A 154 -1.17 -10.78 -21.82
CA PRO A 154 -2.35 -10.65 -22.68
C PRO A 154 -2.64 -9.19 -23.02
N SER A 155 -3.04 -8.91 -24.25
CA SER A 155 -3.37 -7.56 -24.71
C SER A 155 -4.48 -6.92 -23.88
N TRP A 156 -5.48 -7.69 -23.47
CA TRP A 156 -6.57 -7.21 -22.62
C TRP A 156 -6.07 -6.74 -21.25
N LEU A 157 -5.07 -7.41 -20.68
CA LEU A 157 -4.51 -7.05 -19.37
C LEU A 157 -3.74 -5.73 -19.49
N TRP A 158 -2.93 -5.60 -20.54
CA TRP A 158 -2.25 -4.35 -20.85
C TRP A 158 -3.23 -3.19 -21.03
N SER A 159 -4.25 -3.36 -21.88
CA SER A 159 -5.28 -2.34 -22.11
C SER A 159 -6.02 -1.96 -20.83
N SER A 160 -6.36 -2.93 -19.98
CA SER A 160 -7.06 -2.70 -18.71
C SER A 160 -6.20 -1.88 -17.74
N VAL A 161 -4.90 -2.18 -17.63
CA VAL A 161 -3.97 -1.44 -16.77
C VAL A 161 -3.81 0.00 -17.25
N VAL A 162 -3.63 0.20 -18.56
CA VAL A 162 -3.50 1.55 -19.15
C VAL A 162 -4.79 2.37 -18.93
N GLU A 163 -5.96 1.76 -19.16
CA GLU A 163 -7.24 2.41 -18.94
C GLU A 163 -7.45 2.79 -17.46
N LEU A 164 -7.13 1.88 -16.54
CA LEU A 164 -7.26 2.12 -15.10
C LEU A 164 -6.33 3.25 -14.63
N ALA A 165 -5.08 3.26 -15.12
CA ALA A 165 -4.13 4.33 -14.83
C ALA A 165 -4.63 5.69 -15.34
N GLY A 166 -5.16 5.74 -16.56
CA GLY A 166 -5.74 6.95 -17.13
C GLY A 166 -6.96 7.45 -16.35
N ARG A 167 -7.88 6.55 -15.97
CA ARG A 167 -9.05 6.90 -15.14
C ARG A 167 -8.65 7.44 -13.78
N HIS A 168 -7.64 6.84 -13.15
CA HIS A 168 -7.12 7.29 -11.87
C HIS A 168 -6.57 8.72 -11.97
N GLU A 169 -5.75 9.01 -12.99
CA GLU A 169 -5.19 10.35 -13.20
C GLU A 169 -6.28 11.41 -13.43
N VAL A 170 -7.26 11.11 -14.29
CA VAL A 170 -8.40 12.01 -14.53
C VAL A 170 -9.18 12.27 -13.23
N GLY A 171 -9.50 11.22 -12.48
CA GLY A 171 -10.22 11.34 -11.22
C GLY A 171 -9.46 12.16 -10.18
N TYR A 172 -8.14 11.99 -10.13
CA TYR A 172 -7.25 12.76 -9.27
C TYR A 172 -7.24 14.26 -9.63
N LEU A 173 -7.08 14.61 -10.91
CA LEU A 173 -7.11 16.00 -11.36
C LEU A 173 -8.47 16.67 -11.09
N GLN A 174 -9.57 15.94 -11.28
CA GLN A 174 -10.91 16.43 -10.93
C GLN A 174 -11.06 16.67 -9.42
N HIS A 175 -10.49 15.80 -8.57
CA HIS A 175 -10.48 16.01 -7.13
C HIS A 175 -9.70 17.27 -6.74
N CYS A 176 -8.48 17.44 -7.28
CA CYS A 176 -7.67 18.63 -7.06
C CYS A 176 -8.40 19.92 -7.48
N LEU A 177 -9.09 19.92 -8.62
CA LEU A 177 -9.88 21.06 -9.08
C LEU A 177 -11.01 21.41 -8.10
N ARG A 178 -11.78 20.41 -7.64
CA ARG A 178 -12.86 20.62 -6.67
C ARG A 178 -12.32 21.17 -5.35
N TYR A 179 -11.23 20.60 -4.84
CA TYR A 179 -10.59 21.06 -3.61
C TYR A 179 -10.13 22.52 -3.72
N ALA A 180 -9.40 22.86 -4.78
CA ALA A 180 -8.91 24.22 -4.99
C ALA A 180 -10.03 25.25 -5.15
N THR A 181 -11.16 24.85 -5.76
CA THR A 181 -12.32 25.73 -5.93
C THR A 181 -13.10 25.90 -4.63
N ALA A 182 -13.20 24.85 -3.80
CA ALA A 182 -13.84 24.91 -2.49
C ALA A 182 -13.05 25.76 -1.48
N GLU A 183 -11.72 25.72 -1.52
CA GLU A 183 -10.84 26.57 -0.68
C GLU A 183 -10.88 28.05 -1.09
N ALA A 184 -11.22 28.35 -2.35
CA ALA A 184 -11.26 29.71 -2.88
C ALA A 184 -12.61 30.43 -2.66
N ALA A 185 -13.63 29.72 -2.17
CA ALA A 185 -15.00 30.21 -1.93
C ALA A 185 -15.24 30.55 -0.45
#